data_AF-A0A2D7X228-F1
#
_entry.id   AF-A0A2D7X228-F1
#
_cell.length_a   1.000
_cell.length_b   1.000
_cell.length_c   1.000
_cell.angle_alpha   90.00
_cell.angle_beta   90.00
_cell.angle_gamma   90.00
#
_symmetry.space_group_name_H-M   'P 1'
#
loop_
_entity.id
_entity.type
_entity.pdbx_description
1 polymer ?
#
loop_
_entity_poly.entity_id
_entity_poly.type
_entity_poly.pdbx_seq_one_letter_code
_entity_poly.pdbx_strand_id
1 'polypeptide(L)' 'MPSYPSSYTKKFSKGTLDKVYKRGLGAYYSSGSRNVSAHAWAMGRVRSFVTGKGGARKADKDLTRKA' A
#
# COMPACT_ATOMS: atom_id res chain seq x y z
N MET A 1 6.96 -3.59 11.40
CA MET A 1 6.38 -3.34 10.06
C MET A 1 6.10 -4.68 9.42
N PRO A 2 5.07 -4.81 8.57
CA PRO A 2 4.74 -6.11 8.01
C PRO A 2 5.86 -6.63 7.11
N SER A 3 6.08 -7.94 7.15
CA SER A 3 7.03 -8.60 6.25
C SER A 3 6.45 -8.63 4.83
N TYR A 4 7.16 -8.04 3.87
CA TYR A 4 6.76 -8.06 2.47
C TYR A 4 7.37 -9.28 1.77
N PRO A 5 6.61 -9.98 0.91
CA PRO A 5 7.19 -11.03 0.09
C PRO A 5 8.26 -10.47 -0.86
N SER A 6 9.28 -11.28 -1.16
CA SER A 6 10.43 -10.88 -1.99
C SER A 6 10.02 -10.34 -3.37
N SER A 7 8.91 -10.82 -3.93
CA SER A 7 8.33 -10.34 -5.18
C SER A 7 7.91 -8.86 -5.16
N TYR A 8 7.62 -8.31 -3.97
CA TYR A 8 7.18 -6.92 -3.81
C TYR A 8 8.40 -6.02 -3.65
N THR A 9 9.37 -6.45 -2.85
CA THR A 9 10.63 -5.73 -2.64
C THR A 9 11.52 -5.73 -3.87
N LYS A 10 11.33 -6.68 -4.80
CA LYS A 10 11.98 -6.71 -6.11
C LYS A 10 11.47 -5.63 -7.06
N LYS A 11 10.21 -5.20 -6.91
CA LYS A 11 9.58 -4.19 -7.78
C LYS A 11 9.62 -2.77 -7.18
N PHE A 12 9.58 -2.66 -5.87
CA PHE A 12 9.58 -1.40 -5.15
C PHE A 12 10.43 -1.50 -3.89
N SER A 13 11.10 -0.41 -3.51
CA SER A 13 11.87 -0.38 -2.27
C SER A 13 10.95 -0.57 -1.04
N LYS A 14 11.48 -1.22 0.01
CA LYS A 14 10.73 -1.43 1.27
C LYS A 14 10.16 -0.12 1.82
N GLY A 15 10.94 0.97 1.78
CA GLY A 15 10.50 2.29 2.23
C GLY A 15 9.29 2.84 1.46
N THR A 16 9.15 2.53 0.17
CA THR A 16 7.96 2.91 -0.61
C THR A 16 6.75 2.08 -0.19
N LEU A 17 6.93 0.76 0.02
CA LEU A 17 5.86 -0.11 0.51
C LEU A 17 5.39 0.31 1.92
N ASP A 18 6.33 0.68 2.78
CA ASP A 18 6.04 1.19 4.14
C ASP A 18 5.23 2.49 4.09
N LYS A 19 5.53 3.39 3.16
CA LYS A 19 4.76 4.63 2.96
C LYS A 19 3.33 4.34 2.51
N VAL A 20 3.15 3.45 1.53
CA VAL A 20 1.82 3.03 1.05
C VAL A 20 1.03 2.36 2.18
N TYR A 21 1.69 1.50 2.96
CA TYR A 21 1.08 0.84 4.11
C TYR A 21 0.62 1.86 5.17
N LYS A 22 1.48 2.82 5.56
CA LYS A 22 1.12 3.89 6.51
C LYS A 22 -0.03 4.76 6.00
N ARG A 23 -0.05 5.09 4.71
CA ARG A 23 -1.19 5.80 4.08
C ARG A 23 -2.47 4.97 4.09
N GLY A 24 -2.36 3.67 3.86
CA GLY A 24 -3.48 2.73 3.94
C GLY A 24 -4.08 2.69 5.34
N LEU A 25 -3.23 2.69 6.37
CA LEU A 25 -3.68 2.80 7.77
C LEU A 25 -4.38 4.14 8.04
N GLY A 26 -3.79 5.27 7.65
CA GLY A 26 -4.40 6.59 7.84
C GLY A 26 -5.78 6.70 7.16
N ALA A 27 -5.90 6.20 5.94
CA ALA A 27 -7.17 6.14 5.22
C ALA A 27 -8.18 5.22 5.90
N TYR A 28 -7.73 4.10 6.51
CA TYR A 28 -8.59 3.21 7.26
C TYR A 28 -9.21 3.91 8.47
N TYR A 29 -8.39 4.61 9.26
CA TYR A 29 -8.86 5.34 10.45
C TYR A 29 -9.75 6.53 10.11
N SER A 30 -9.51 7.19 8.97
CA SER A 30 -10.31 8.35 8.55
C SER A 30 -11.66 7.96 7.93
N SER A 31 -11.70 6.94 7.07
CA SER A 31 -12.89 6.66 6.26
C SER A 31 -12.93 5.24 5.67
N GLY A 32 -12.15 4.30 6.22
CA GLY A 32 -12.09 2.93 5.72
C GLY A 32 -13.26 2.08 6.21
N SER A 33 -13.53 1.01 5.48
CA SER A 33 -14.52 0.02 5.91
C SER A 33 -14.00 -0.71 7.15
N ARG A 34 -14.71 -0.59 8.28
CA ARG A 34 -14.37 -1.25 9.55
C ARG A 34 -14.64 -2.76 9.56
N ASN A 35 -15.12 -3.31 8.44
CA ASN A 35 -15.41 -4.73 8.28
C ASN A 35 -14.14 -5.58 8.11
N VAL A 36 -12.98 -4.95 7.88
CA VAL A 36 -11.68 -5.63 7.78
C VAL A 36 -10.69 -4.99 8.73
N SER A 37 -9.70 -5.74 9.22
CA SER A 37 -8.69 -5.16 10.10
C SER A 37 -7.88 -4.07 9.38
N ALA A 38 -7.45 -3.04 10.12
CA ALA A 38 -6.62 -1.95 9.58
C ALA A 38 -5.38 -2.49 8.83
N HIS A 39 -4.79 -3.55 9.38
CA HIS A 39 -3.64 -4.23 8.78
C HIS A 39 -3.98 -4.88 7.43
N ALA A 40 -5.12 -5.57 7.33
CA ALA A 40 -5.59 -6.19 6.10
C ALA A 40 -5.95 -5.15 5.05
N TRP A 41 -6.60 -4.05 5.44
CA TRP A 41 -6.90 -2.91 4.56
C TRP A 41 -5.64 -2.27 3.99
N ALA A 42 -4.66 -1.96 4.85
CA ALA A 42 -3.39 -1.38 4.45
C ALA A 42 -2.60 -2.33 3.54
N MET A 43 -2.60 -3.64 3.84
CA MET A 43 -1.98 -4.63 2.97
C MET A 43 -2.69 -4.77 1.62
N GLY A 44 -4.01 -4.69 1.57
CA GLY A 44 -4.77 -4.68 0.32
C GLY A 44 -4.35 -3.54 -0.62
N ARG A 45 -4.05 -2.36 -0.06
CA ARG A 45 -3.46 -1.24 -0.82
C ARG A 45 -2.04 -1.52 -1.30
N VAL A 46 -1.17 -2.07 -0.45
CA VAL A 46 0.20 -2.45 -0.85
C VAL A 46 0.16 -3.47 -1.99
N ARG A 47 -0.68 -4.51 -1.89
CA ARG A 47 -0.87 -5.52 -2.95
C ARG A 47 -1.35 -4.87 -4.24
N SER A 48 -2.34 -3.97 -4.16
CA SER A 48 -2.87 -3.24 -5.33
C SER A 48 -1.82 -2.33 -5.97
N PHE A 49 -0.98 -1.68 -5.16
CA PHE A 49 0.13 -0.83 -5.61
C PHE A 49 1.22 -1.64 -6.33
N VAL A 50 1.62 -2.77 -5.75
CA VAL A 50 2.69 -3.63 -6.30
C VAL A 50 2.25 -4.35 -7.56
N THR A 51 1.03 -4.92 -7.55
CA THR A 51 0.50 -5.68 -8.69
C THR A 51 0.09 -4.77 -9.84
N GLY A 52 -0.21 -3.49 -9.57
CA GLY A 52 -0.66 -2.55 -10.58
C GLY A 52 -2.08 -2.81 -11.11
N LYS A 53 -2.74 -3.87 -10.63
CA LYS A 53 -4.17 -4.15 -10.84
C LYS A 53 -4.94 -3.47 -9.71
N GLY A 54 -5.36 -2.24 -9.96
CA GLY A 54 -6.16 -1.44 -9.02
C GLY A 54 -5.77 0.03 -9.04
N GLY A 55 -6.74 0.92 -8.84
CA GLY A 55 -6.58 2.38 -8.89
C GLY A 55 -5.58 2.98 -7.88
N ALA A 56 -4.93 2.16 -7.05
CA ALA A 56 -3.85 2.56 -6.14
C ALA A 56 -2.67 3.21 -6.87
N ARG A 57 -2.36 2.82 -8.12
CA ARG A 57 -1.36 3.54 -8.94
C ARG A 57 -1.77 4.99 -9.24
N LYS A 58 -3.07 5.28 -9.29
CA LYS A 58 -3.60 6.63 -9.53
C LYS A 58 -3.61 7.46 -8.24
N ALA A 59 -3.90 6.82 -7.10
CA ALA A 59 -3.91 7.45 -5.77
C ALA A 59 -2.49 7.71 -5.21
N ASP A 60 -1.53 6.83 -5.49
CA ASP A 60 -0.13 6.95 -5.07
C ASP A 60 0.79 7.32 -6.24
N LYS A 61 0.26 8.05 -7.24
CA LYS A 61 1.05 8.64 -8.35
C LYS A 61 2.26 9.42 -7.84
N ASP A 62 2.13 10.07 -6.69
CA ASP A 62 3.21 10.82 -6.05
C ASP A 62 4.41 9.94 -5.64
N LEU A 63 4.16 8.68 -5.28
CA LEU A 63 5.20 7.72 -4.91
C LEU A 63 5.79 6.99 -6.12
N THR A 64 5.07 6.96 -7.25
CA THR A 64 5.56 6.36 -8.51
C THR A 64 6.29 7.35 -9.41
N ARG A 65 6.02 8.66 -9.28
CA ARG A 65 6.65 9.71 -10.11
C ARG A 65 8.03 10.17 -9.59
N LYS A 66 8.47 9.66 -8.43
CA LYS A 66 9.74 10.01 -7.78
C LYS A 66 10.73 8.82 -7.69
N ALA A 67 10.47 7.73 -8.42
CA ALA A 67 11.39 6.60 -8.54
C ALA A 67 12.08 6.63 -9.91
#